data_AF-A0A485BAM7-F1
#
_entry.id   AF-A0A485BAM7-F1
#
_cell.length_a   1.000
_cell.length_b   1.000
_cell.length_c   1.000
_cell.angle_alpha   90.00
_cell.angle_beta   90.00
_cell.angle_gamma   90.00
#
_symmetry.space_group_name_H-M   'P 1'
#
loop_
_entity.id
_entity.type
_entity.pdbx_description
1 polymer ?
#
loop_
_entity_poly.entity_id
_entity_poly.type
_entity_poly.pdbx_seq_one_letter_code
_entity_poly.pdbx_strand_id
1 'polypeptide(L)' 'MTTRLPLWRQLFSEQPRTLLANDDFTVTAFRYASGVEGLRVENARGYLVIFALAGANDLGC' A
#
# COMPACT_ATOMS: atom_id res chain seq x y z
N MET A 1 3.75 -10.13 17.45
CA MET A 1 3.37 -11.01 16.32
C MET A 1 3.92 -10.45 15.04
N THR A 2 4.20 -11.30 14.05
CA THR A 2 4.70 -10.85 12.73
C THR A 2 3.61 -11.08 11.69
N THR A 3 3.12 -9.99 11.09
CA THR A 3 2.17 -10.06 9.97
C THR A 3 2.91 -9.93 8.65
N ARG A 4 2.66 -10.85 7.71
CA ARG A 4 3.18 -10.78 6.35
C ARG A 4 2.02 -10.58 5.39
N LEU A 5 2.09 -9.51 4.60
CA LEU A 5 1.07 -9.17 3.61
C LEU A 5 1.69 -9.21 2.21
N PRO A 6 1.41 -10.24 1.38
CA PRO A 6 1.88 -10.26 0.00
C PRO A 6 1.17 -9.15 -0.79
N LEU A 7 1.95 -8.38 -1.56
CA LEU A 7 1.45 -7.26 -2.34
C LEU A 7 1.47 -7.61 -3.82
N TRP A 8 0.32 -7.46 -4.46
CA TRP A 8 0.14 -7.65 -5.90
C TRP A 8 -0.31 -6.33 -6.52
N ARG A 9 0.10 -6.04 -7.77
CA ARG A 9 -0.24 -4.77 -8.45
C ARG A 9 -1.76 -4.53 -8.53
N GLN A 10 -2.55 -5.60 -8.61
CA GLN A 10 -4.01 -5.55 -8.68
C GLN A 10 -4.67 -5.10 -7.37
N LEU A 11 -3.93 -5.05 -6.26
CA LEU A 11 -4.44 -4.53 -4.99
C LEU A 11 -4.49 -2.99 -4.97
N PHE A 12 -3.78 -2.33 -5.89
CA PHE A 12 -3.70 -0.88 -5.97
C PHE A 12 -4.66 -0.35 -7.03
N SER A 13 -5.58 0.50 -6.62
CA SER A 13 -6.50 1.20 -7.50
C SER A 13 -6.79 2.60 -6.96
N GLU A 14 -7.34 3.49 -7.78
CA GLU A 14 -7.77 4.82 -7.32
C GLU A 14 -8.82 4.74 -6.22
N GLN A 15 -9.63 3.67 -6.19
CA GLN A 15 -10.51 3.39 -5.07
C GLN A 15 -9.73 2.67 -3.95
N PRO A 16 -9.54 3.28 -2.78
CA PRO A 16 -8.75 2.68 -1.71
C PRO A 16 -9.39 1.38 -1.20
N ARG A 17 -8.56 0.40 -0.87
CA ARG A 17 -9.00 -0.91 -0.37
C ARG A 17 -8.26 -1.28 0.90
N THR A 18 -9.00 -1.65 1.95
CA THR A 18 -8.42 -2.24 3.16
C THR A 18 -7.93 -3.66 2.88
N LEU A 19 -6.67 -3.93 3.18
CA LEU A 19 -6.02 -5.23 3.02
C LEU A 19 -5.91 -5.99 4.34
N LEU A 20 -5.80 -5.26 5.46
CA LEU A 20 -5.70 -5.79 6.81
C LEU A 20 -6.29 -4.77 7.78
N ALA A 21 -7.02 -5.24 8.78
CA ALA A 21 -7.42 -4.46 9.94
C ALA A 21 -7.36 -5.36 11.17
N ASN A 22 -6.76 -4.86 12.24
CA ASN A 22 -6.74 -5.47 13.56
C ASN A 22 -6.71 -4.36 14.62
N ASP A 23 -6.65 -4.74 15.90
CA ASP A 23 -6.68 -3.79 17.03
C ASP A 23 -5.47 -2.84 17.06
N ASP A 24 -4.35 -3.24 16.45
CA ASP A 24 -3.11 -2.46 16.47
C ASP A 24 -3.02 -1.48 15.29
N PHE A 25 -3.45 -1.88 14.09
CA PHE A 25 -3.35 -1.07 12.88
C PHE A 25 -4.25 -1.53 11.72
N THR A 26 -4.45 -0.61 10.76
CA THR A 26 -5.11 -0.85 9.48
C THR A 26 -4.13 -0.61 8.33
N VAL A 27 -4.21 -1.43 7.29
CA VAL A 27 -3.43 -1.30 6.05
C VAL A 27 -4.38 -1.10 4.88
N THR A 28 -4.22 0.01 4.17
CA THR A 28 -5.01 0.36 2.97
C THR A 28 -4.10 0.51 1.76
N ALA A 29 -4.42 -0.18 0.67
CA ALA A 29 -3.78 0.00 -0.62
C ALA A 29 -4.58 0.98 -1.48
N PHE A 30 -3.87 1.84 -2.21
CA PHE A 30 -4.47 2.84 -3.08
C PHE A 30 -3.48 3.25 -4.18
N ARG A 31 -3.97 3.89 -5.23
CA ARG A 31 -3.18 4.45 -6.32
C ARG A 31 -3.55 5.92 -6.49
N TYR A 32 -2.56 6.79 -6.56
CA TYR A 32 -2.78 8.19 -6.93
C TYR A 32 -3.18 8.29 -8.40
N ALA A 33 -3.89 9.35 -8.79
CA ALA A 33 -4.18 9.64 -10.20
C ALA A 33 -2.91 9.74 -11.08
N SER A 34 -1.75 10.03 -10.47
CA SER A 34 -0.44 9.99 -11.15
C SER A 34 0.05 8.57 -11.51
N GLY A 35 -0.65 7.53 -11.07
CA GLY A 35 -0.26 6.12 -11.23
C GLY A 35 0.60 5.57 -10.09
N VAL A 36 1.06 6.41 -9.15
CA VAL A 36 1.90 5.97 -8.03
C VAL A 36 1.10 5.09 -7.07
N GLU A 37 1.63 3.91 -6.76
CA GLU A 37 1.03 2.94 -5.85
C GLU A 37 1.46 3.22 -4.39
N GLY A 38 0.49 3.28 -3.49
CA GLY A 38 0.69 3.63 -2.09
C GLY A 38 0.04 2.64 -1.13
N LEU A 39 0.71 2.40 -0.01
CA LEU A 39 0.15 1.73 1.17
C LEU A 39 0.09 2.71 2.32
N ARG A 40 -1.10 2.90 2.90
CA ARG A 40 -1.26 3.60 4.17
C ARG A 40 -1.30 2.56 5.28
N VAL A 41 -0.39 2.68 6.24
CA VAL A 41 -0.44 1.94 7.51
C VAL A 41 -0.82 2.94 8.59
N GLU A 42 -1.96 2.75 9.22
CA GLU A 42 -2.51 3.69 10.20
C GLU A 42 -2.84 3.02 11.54
N ASN A 43 -2.66 3.76 12.63
CA ASN A 43 -3.07 3.37 13.97
C ASN A 43 -3.52 4.61 14.77
N ALA A 44 -3.81 4.44 16.06
CA ALA A 44 -4.28 5.52 16.93
C ALA A 44 -3.31 6.72 17.06
N ARG A 45 -2.04 6.59 16.63
CA ARG A 45 -1.03 7.65 16.71
C ARG A 45 -0.84 8.41 15.40
N GLY A 46 -1.45 7.96 14.31
CA GLY A 46 -1.30 8.54 12.98
C GLY A 46 -1.05 7.49 11.90
N TYR A 47 -0.39 7.86 10.81
CA TYR A 47 -0.16 6.97 9.69
C TYR A 47 1.17 7.21 8.97
N LEU A 48 1.63 6.17 8.29
CA LEU A 48 2.72 6.21 7.32
C LEU A 48 2.17 5.86 5.94
N VAL A 49 2.63 6.57 4.91
CA VAL A 49 2.43 6.16 3.51
C VAL A 49 3.75 5.63 2.96
N ILE A 50 3.71 4.40 2.45
CA ILE A 50 4.83 3.71 1.81
C ILE A 50 4.52 3.64 0.32
N PHE A 51 5.43 4.14 -0.52
CA PHE A 51 5.30 4.03 -1.96
C PHE A 51 5.88 2.71 -2.46
N ALA A 52 5.06 1.95 -3.18
CA ALA A 52 5.51 0.80 -3.93
C ALA A 52 6.03 1.30 -5.29
N LEU A 53 7.26 1.81 -5.31
CA LEU A 53 7.94 2.15 -6.56
C LEU A 53 8.19 0.86 -7.33
N ALA A 54 7.71 0.79 -8.58
CA ALA A 54 8.14 -0.25 -9.51
C ALA A 54 9.67 -0.17 -9.64
N GLY A 55 10.35 -1.30 -9.47
CA GLY A 55 11.80 -1.35 -9.63
C GLY A 55 12.21 -0.90 -11.03
N ALA A 56 13.42 -0.34 -11.16
CA ALA A 56 13.99 0.18 -12.41
C ALA A 56 13.95 -0.79 -13.62
N ASN A 57 13.67 -2.07 -13.40
CA ASN A 57 13.59 -3.08 -14.45
C ASN A 57 12.29 -3.05 -15.28
N ASP A 58 11.29 -2.25 -14.90
CA ASP A 58 10.05 -2.04 -15.68
C ASP A 58 10.12 -0.77 -16.57
N LEU A 59 11.30 -0.12 -16.65
CA LEU A 59 11.55 1.07 -17.47
C LEU A 59 12.19 0.78 -18.84
N GLY A 60 12.43 -0.49 -19.19
CA GLY A 60 12.92 -0.86 -20.53
C GLY A 60 14.20 -0.12 -20.95
N CYS A 61 15.17 0.02 -20.05
CA CYS A 61 16.56 0.36 -20.39
C CYS A 61 17.37 -0.91 -20.63
#